data_AF-A0A2A4ZWW2-F1
#
_entry.id   AF-A0A2A4ZWW2-F1
#
_cell.length_a   1.000
_cell.length_b   1.000
_cell.length_c   1.000
_cell.angle_alpha   90.00
_cell.angle_beta   90.00
_cell.angle_gamma   90.00
#
_symmetry.space_group_name_H-M   'P 1'
#
loop_
_entity.id
_entity.type
_entity.pdbx_description
1 polymer ?
#
loop_
_entity_poly.entity_id
_entity_poly.type
_entity_poly.pdbx_seq_one_letter_code
_entity_poly.pdbx_strand_id
1 'polypeptide(L)'
;MHIPQAQSYVNLKKSNVQPWVILHEMAHAWHDQVVTFKDPEIIAAYRAAVESKKYDEVLHMKRKSTRHYALTDHKEYFAEGTEAYVGTNDFYPFVRPELKEHDPQFHAILEKIWGRP
;
A
#
# COMPACT_ATOMS: atom_id res chain seq x y z
N MET A 1 4.12 -1.77 -12.49
CA MET A 1 5.45 -1.22 -12.83
C MET A 1 5.24 0.24 -13.15
N HIS A 2 5.27 1.04 -12.10
CA HIS A 2 4.86 2.44 -12.07
C HIS A 2 6.03 3.38 -12.40
N ILE A 3 7.26 2.85 -12.48
CA ILE A 3 8.49 3.58 -12.82
C ILE A 3 9.25 3.02 -14.05
N PRO A 4 8.60 2.80 -15.22
CA PRO A 4 9.28 2.30 -16.41
C PRO A 4 10.24 3.32 -17.06
N GLN A 5 10.20 4.59 -16.61
CA GLN A 5 10.99 5.70 -17.17
C GLN A 5 11.60 6.54 -16.05
N ALA A 6 12.91 6.81 -16.14
CA ALA A 6 13.64 7.56 -15.12
C ALA A 6 13.09 9.00 -14.92
N GLN A 7 12.65 9.66 -15.99
CA GLN A 7 12.09 11.01 -15.90
C GLN A 7 10.79 11.04 -15.09
N SER A 8 9.94 10.02 -15.22
CA SER A 8 8.70 9.90 -14.45
C SER A 8 8.98 9.77 -12.96
N TYR A 9 9.99 8.97 -12.58
CA TYR A 9 10.45 8.86 -11.21
C TYR A 9 10.95 10.21 -10.64
N VAL A 10 11.79 10.93 -11.40
CA VAL A 10 12.29 12.25 -10.99
C VAL A 10 11.15 13.24 -10.77
N ASN A 11 10.15 13.24 -11.65
CA ASN A 11 9.00 14.11 -11.53
C ASN A 11 8.14 13.77 -10.30
N LEU A 12 7.92 12.47 -10.05
CA LEU A 12 7.17 12.00 -8.89
C LEU A 12 7.86 12.42 -7.59
N LYS A 13 9.18 12.24 -7.49
CA LYS A 13 9.98 12.68 -6.35
C LYS A 13 9.95 14.19 -6.16
N LYS A 14 10.05 14.98 -7.23
CA LYS A 14 9.90 16.45 -7.15
C LYS A 14 8.54 16.89 -6.65
N SER A 15 7.46 16.19 -7.04
CA SER A 15 6.11 16.51 -6.61
C SER A 15 5.82 16.14 -5.15
N ASN A 16 6.61 15.21 -4.58
CA ASN A 16 6.42 14.64 -3.26
C ASN A 16 5.03 14.00 -3.04
N VAL A 17 4.35 13.60 -4.12
CA VAL A 17 3.00 13.00 -4.06
C VAL A 17 3.07 11.56 -3.57
N GLN A 18 3.95 10.73 -4.15
CA GLN A 18 4.16 9.35 -3.72
C GLN A 18 5.63 9.15 -3.36
N PRO A 19 6.07 9.64 -2.17
CA PRO A 19 7.47 9.64 -1.80
C PRO A 19 8.04 8.22 -1.66
N TRP A 20 7.23 7.18 -1.48
CA TRP A 20 7.69 5.81 -1.27
C TRP A 20 7.46 4.88 -2.47
N VAL A 21 7.31 5.42 -3.68
CA VAL A 21 7.15 4.63 -4.93
C VAL A 21 8.25 3.56 -5.18
N ILE A 22 9.49 3.77 -4.72
CA ILE A 22 10.53 2.72 -4.87
C ILE A 22 10.22 1.56 -3.93
N LEU A 23 9.81 1.85 -2.69
CA LEU A 23 9.39 0.83 -1.73
C LEU A 23 8.14 0.10 -2.23
N HIS A 24 7.20 0.80 -2.87
CA HIS A 24 6.04 0.21 -3.53
C HIS A 24 6.43 -0.90 -4.52
N GLU A 25 7.31 -0.59 -5.47
CA GLU A 25 7.76 -1.55 -6.47
C GLU A 25 8.58 -2.68 -5.85
N MET A 26 9.40 -2.38 -4.84
CA MET A 26 10.11 -3.41 -4.08
C MET A 26 9.14 -4.32 -3.32
N ALA A 27 8.04 -3.80 -2.80
CA ALA A 27 7.01 -4.57 -2.14
C ALA A 27 6.32 -5.52 -3.13
N HIS A 28 6.04 -5.08 -4.37
CA HIS A 28 5.58 -6.00 -5.42
C HIS A 28 6.58 -7.12 -5.69
N ALA A 29 7.87 -6.80 -5.85
CA ALA A 29 8.90 -7.80 -6.09
C ALA A 29 9.03 -8.80 -4.94
N TRP A 30 8.96 -8.33 -3.69
CA TRP A 30 8.97 -9.18 -2.50
C TRP A 30 7.72 -10.06 -2.40
N HIS A 31 6.55 -9.49 -2.71
CA HIS A 31 5.29 -10.23 -2.75
C HIS A 31 5.34 -11.33 -3.81
N ASP A 32 5.97 -11.12 -4.97
CA ASP A 32 6.14 -12.16 -5.97
C ASP A 32 7.12 -13.25 -5.51
N GLN A 33 8.29 -12.86 -5.00
CA GLN A 33 9.42 -13.76 -4.79
C GLN A 33 9.41 -14.49 -3.44
N VAL A 34 8.91 -13.85 -2.38
CA VAL A 34 9.05 -14.34 -1.00
C VAL A 34 7.70 -14.73 -0.41
N VAL A 35 6.68 -13.88 -0.55
CA VAL A 35 5.35 -14.13 0.02
C VAL A 35 4.47 -14.97 -0.92
N THR A 36 4.66 -14.84 -2.23
CA THR A 36 3.81 -15.25 -3.36
C THR A 36 2.49 -14.48 -3.50
N PHE A 37 2.14 -14.11 -4.74
CA PHE A 37 0.82 -13.53 -5.07
C PHE A 37 -0.38 -14.44 -4.78
N LYS A 38 -0.14 -15.70 -4.42
CA LYS A 38 -1.19 -16.65 -4.05
C LYS A 38 -1.38 -16.77 -2.55
N ASP A 39 -0.75 -15.90 -1.75
CA ASP A 39 -0.87 -15.95 -0.30
C ASP A 39 -2.34 -15.80 0.12
N PRO A 40 -2.92 -16.82 0.78
CA PRO A 40 -4.33 -16.83 1.11
C PRO A 40 -4.69 -15.80 2.19
N GLU A 41 -3.76 -15.40 3.04
CA GLU A 41 -3.98 -14.44 4.11
C GLU A 41 -4.15 -13.02 3.53
N ILE A 42 -3.28 -12.63 2.60
CA ILE A 42 -3.38 -11.35 1.87
C ILE A 42 -4.63 -11.31 1.00
N ILE A 43 -4.94 -12.37 0.26
CA ILE A 43 -6.14 -12.43 -0.59
C ILE A 43 -7.41 -12.29 0.26
N ALA A 44 -7.46 -12.95 1.42
CA ALA A 44 -8.60 -12.85 2.33
C ALA A 44 -8.74 -11.44 2.92
N ALA A 45 -7.63 -10.83 3.38
CA ALA A 45 -7.62 -9.46 3.88
C ALA A 45 -8.07 -8.44 2.83
N TYR A 46 -7.56 -8.57 1.59
CA TYR A 46 -7.99 -7.74 0.47
C TYR A 46 -9.50 -7.85 0.21
N ARG A 47 -10.05 -9.07 0.18
CA ARG A 47 -11.51 -9.26 0.00
C ARG A 47 -12.33 -8.63 1.12
N ALA A 48 -11.90 -8.79 2.37
CA ALA A 48 -12.55 -8.15 3.52
C ALA A 48 -12.46 -6.61 3.43
N ALA A 49 -11.32 -6.06 2.98
CA ALA A 49 -11.15 -4.63 2.76
C ALA A 49 -12.12 -4.10 1.68
N VAL A 50 -12.25 -4.80 0.55
CA VAL A 50 -13.21 -4.47 -0.52
C VAL A 50 -14.65 -4.51 0.00
N GLU A 51 -15.04 -5.56 0.72
CA GLU A 51 -16.39 -5.73 1.25
C GLU A 51 -16.75 -4.65 2.29
N SER A 52 -15.78 -4.27 3.13
CA SER A 52 -15.98 -3.26 4.17
C SER A 52 -16.19 -1.83 3.63
N LYS A 53 -15.82 -1.57 2.37
CA LYS A 53 -15.84 -0.25 1.72
C LYS A 53 -15.05 0.86 2.41
N LYS A 54 -14.23 0.54 3.43
CA LYS A 54 -13.45 1.54 4.18
C LYS A 54 -12.44 2.33 3.33
N TYR A 55 -12.05 1.76 2.19
CA TYR A 55 -11.13 2.35 1.22
C TYR A 55 -11.82 3.00 0.00
N ASP A 56 -13.15 2.98 -0.07
CA ASP A 56 -13.89 3.50 -1.25
C ASP A 56 -13.76 5.02 -1.39
N GLU A 57 -13.60 5.73 -0.28
CA GLU A 57 -13.40 7.17 -0.24
C GLU A 57 -12.42 7.55 0.89
N VAL A 58 -11.18 7.84 0.53
CA VAL A 58 -10.10 8.19 1.46
C VAL A 58 -9.41 9.48 1.03
N LEU A 59 -8.77 10.17 1.98
CA LEU A 59 -7.97 11.35 1.68
C LEU A 59 -6.71 10.96 0.90
N HIS A 60 -6.44 11.64 -0.19
CA HIS A 60 -5.17 11.55 -0.93
C HIS A 60 -4.31 12.79 -0.65
N MET A 61 -2.97 12.67 -0.72
CA MET A 61 -2.02 13.76 -0.42
C MET A 61 -2.26 15.06 -1.20
N LYS A 62 -2.93 14.97 -2.35
CA LYS A 62 -3.43 16.13 -3.12
C LYS A 62 -4.68 16.80 -2.52
N ARG A 63 -5.02 16.53 -1.26
CA ARG A 63 -6.16 17.09 -0.50
C ARG A 63 -7.53 16.85 -1.16
N LYS A 64 -7.69 15.69 -1.79
CA LYS A 64 -8.97 15.27 -2.38
C LYS A 64 -9.36 13.91 -1.82
N SER A 65 -10.66 13.72 -1.59
CA SER A 65 -11.21 12.38 -1.35
C SER A 65 -11.26 11.62 -2.66
N THR A 66 -10.83 10.37 -2.65
CA THR A 66 -10.82 9.51 -3.83
C THR A 66 -10.82 8.04 -3.42
N ARG A 67 -11.12 7.14 -4.37
CA ARG A 67 -11.03 5.70 -4.15
C ARG A 67 -9.57 5.30 -3.98
N HIS A 68 -9.24 4.57 -2.92
CA HIS A 68 -7.87 4.18 -2.64
C HIS A 68 -7.34 3.24 -3.74
N TYR A 69 -6.10 3.47 -4.18
CA TYR A 69 -5.47 2.66 -5.23
C TYR A 69 -5.29 1.18 -4.87
N ALA A 70 -5.15 0.88 -3.56
CA ALA A 70 -5.15 -0.44 -2.96
C ALA A 70 -6.37 -1.31 -3.35
N LEU A 71 -7.48 -0.71 -3.82
CA LEU A 71 -8.66 -1.45 -4.30
C LEU A 71 -8.57 -1.93 -5.76
N THR A 72 -7.46 -1.69 -6.44
CA THR A 72 -7.21 -2.21 -7.80
C THR A 72 -7.08 -3.73 -7.79
N ASP A 73 -6.18 -4.26 -6.96
CA ASP A 73 -6.04 -5.69 -6.69
C ASP A 73 -5.28 -5.94 -5.38
N HIS A 74 -5.17 -7.21 -4.99
CA HIS A 74 -4.47 -7.64 -3.77
C HIS A 74 -2.95 -7.34 -3.78
N LYS A 75 -2.34 -7.10 -4.95
CA LYS A 75 -0.91 -6.76 -5.06
C LYS A 75 -0.70 -5.28 -4.76
N GLU A 76 -1.56 -4.42 -5.30
CA GLU A 76 -1.61 -2.99 -4.97
C GLU A 76 -1.97 -2.80 -3.49
N TYR A 77 -2.94 -3.57 -2.98
CA TYR A 77 -3.26 -3.59 -1.55
C TYR A 77 -2.03 -3.87 -0.68
N PHE A 78 -1.24 -4.89 -1.05
CA PHE A 78 0.01 -5.22 -0.36
C PHE A 78 1.06 -4.09 -0.43
N ALA A 79 1.28 -3.52 -1.61
CA ALA A 79 2.31 -2.50 -1.83
C ALA A 79 1.98 -1.19 -1.12
N GLU A 80 0.76 -0.68 -1.28
CA GLU A 80 0.25 0.51 -0.61
C GLU A 80 0.27 0.36 0.92
N GLY A 81 -0.17 -0.80 1.43
CA GLY A 81 -0.09 -1.10 2.86
C GLY A 81 1.34 -1.13 3.37
N THR A 82 2.29 -1.62 2.56
CA THR A 82 3.71 -1.61 2.89
C THR A 82 4.27 -0.19 2.94
N GLU A 83 3.86 0.70 2.03
CA GLU A 83 4.18 2.13 2.13
C GLU A 83 3.70 2.73 3.44
N ALA A 84 2.44 2.50 3.82
CA ALA A 84 1.89 2.99 5.08
C ALA A 84 2.59 2.39 6.32
N TYR A 85 2.97 1.10 6.27
CA TYR A 85 3.56 0.40 7.41
C TYR A 85 5.02 0.77 7.67
N VAL A 86 5.85 0.85 6.62
CA VAL A 86 7.29 1.08 6.73
C VAL A 86 7.65 2.56 6.55
N GLY A 87 6.91 3.28 5.72
CA GLY A 87 7.18 4.67 5.34
C GLY A 87 5.96 5.57 5.46
N THR A 88 5.55 6.18 4.34
CA THR A 88 4.38 7.05 4.26
C THR A 88 3.65 6.82 2.95
N ASN A 89 2.38 6.43 3.03
CA ASN A 89 1.56 6.27 1.84
C ASN A 89 1.05 7.62 1.31
N ASP A 90 0.58 7.66 0.06
CA ASP A 90 -0.03 8.85 -0.53
C ASP A 90 -1.57 8.89 -0.45
N PHE A 91 -2.18 7.77 -0.04
CA PHE A 91 -3.57 7.66 0.37
C PHE A 91 -3.66 7.37 1.88
N TYR A 92 -4.70 7.88 2.53
CA TYR A 92 -5.03 7.48 3.89
C TYR A 92 -5.44 5.99 3.91
N PRO A 93 -4.92 5.16 4.84
CA PRO A 93 -4.02 5.52 5.94
C PRO A 93 -2.59 5.82 5.47
N PHE A 94 -2.05 6.97 5.88
CA PHE A 94 -0.76 7.47 5.44
C PHE A 94 0.40 6.83 6.20
N VAL A 95 0.19 6.47 7.47
CA VAL A 95 1.25 5.96 8.36
C VAL A 95 0.80 4.77 9.19
N ARG A 96 1.77 4.04 9.75
CA ARG A 96 1.53 2.78 10.48
C ARG A 96 0.47 2.86 11.59
N PRO A 97 0.42 3.90 12.44
CA PRO A 97 -0.65 4.02 13.44
C PRO A 97 -2.04 4.12 12.82
N GLU A 98 -2.21 4.93 11.78
CA GLU A 98 -3.48 5.09 11.06
C GLU A 98 -3.89 3.77 10.38
N LEU A 99 -2.92 3.05 9.81
CA LEU A 99 -3.16 1.72 9.23
C LEU A 99 -3.65 0.74 10.29
N LYS A 100 -3.09 0.78 11.51
CA LYS A 100 -3.53 -0.08 12.61
C LYS A 100 -4.97 0.22 13.03
N GLU A 101 -5.39 1.48 13.02
CA GLU A 101 -6.76 1.87 13.37
C GLU A 101 -7.74 1.56 12.24
N HIS A 102 -7.35 1.83 10.99
CA HIS A 102 -8.21 1.69 9.82
C HIS A 102 -8.32 0.22 9.33
N ASP A 103 -7.22 -0.52 9.38
CA ASP A 103 -7.14 -1.91 8.95
C ASP A 103 -6.27 -2.77 9.89
N PRO A 104 -6.77 -3.06 11.12
CA PRO A 104 -6.02 -3.83 12.11
C PRO A 104 -5.68 -5.24 11.65
N GLN A 105 -6.54 -5.87 10.85
CA GLN A 105 -6.28 -7.20 10.28
C GLN A 105 -5.06 -7.14 9.36
N PHE A 106 -5.03 -6.17 8.45
CA PHE A 106 -3.93 -6.04 7.50
C PHE A 106 -2.63 -5.58 8.16
N HIS A 107 -2.73 -4.67 9.14
CA HIS A 107 -1.59 -4.28 9.97
C HIS A 107 -0.92 -5.50 10.61
N ALA A 108 -1.70 -6.46 11.15
CA ALA A 108 -1.17 -7.66 11.76
C ALA A 108 -0.44 -8.57 10.74
N ILE A 109 -0.93 -8.64 9.49
CA ILE A 109 -0.24 -9.38 8.40
C ILE A 109 1.11 -8.72 8.11
N LEU A 110 1.11 -7.40 7.92
CA LEU A 110 2.33 -6.64 7.64
C LEU A 110 3.32 -6.69 8.80
N GLU A 111 2.84 -6.80 10.04
CA GLU A 111 3.71 -6.98 11.21
C GLU A 111 4.41 -8.34 11.24
N LYS A 112 3.77 -9.41 10.75
CA LYS A 112 4.44 -10.71 10.59
C LYS A 112 5.56 -10.66 9.55
N ILE A 113 5.37 -9.85 8.49
CA ILE A 113 6.28 -9.76 7.34
C ILE A 113 7.43 -8.78 7.62
N TRP A 114 7.12 -7.57 8.08
CA TRP A 114 8.05 -6.45 8.22
C TRP A 114 8.41 -6.11 9.67
N GLY A 115 7.73 -6.68 10.67
CA GLY A 115 7.83 -6.26 12.07
C GLY A 115 9.02 -6.86 12.84
N ARG A 116 9.86 -7.68 12.22
CA ARG A 116 11.07 -8.25 12.85
C ARG A 116 12.31 -7.44 12.43
N PRO A 117 13.25 -7.19 13.36
CA PRO A 117 14.50 -6.48 13.08
C PRO A 117 15.44 -7.27 12.16
#